data_AF-A0A0U1KT54-F1
#
_entry.id   AF-A0A0U1KT54-F1
#
_cell.length_a   1.000
_cell.length_b   1.000
_cell.length_c   1.000
_cell.angle_alpha   90.00
_cell.angle_beta   90.00
_cell.angle_gamma   90.00
#
_symmetry.space_group_name_H-M   'P 1'
#
loop_
_entity.id
_entity.type
_entity.pdbx_description
1 polymer ?
#
loop_
_entity_poly.entity_id
_entity_poly.type
_entity_poly.pdbx_seq_one_letter_code
_entity_poly.pdbx_strand_id
1 'polypeptide(L)'
;MDKESSVKLKRKIILNLFIVLSVIFALQACSFSNEAKVRMAIKKVNDLFVDSDKEDIQEGKSGNIKASTNQKQIEKAMEAIEKIDTSGENQTENQAIVFGLQLGVLNAQLQLAKREGTQQDSSNNNKGDEEQIKAFYPDEKDVVLKDGNLKNKDTLEKFMKVAGENGEDNESEIRIVKNEGIKGVLIYDLRSRYDKNADQRWIEVYPDLSYYSAAENESQDVFNHAPQQCGFMSKDETEGYYILNECRTNLEYRFLPISN
;
A
#
# COMPACT_ATOMS: atom_id res chain seq x y z
N MET A 1 -34.76 -46.55 -36.83
CA MET A 1 -34.43 -45.11 -36.70
C MET A 1 -34.73 -44.77 -35.26
N ASP A 2 -33.74 -44.49 -34.39
CA ASP A 2 -33.94 -43.89 -33.03
C ASP A 2 -32.66 -43.76 -32.17
N LYS A 3 -31.45 -43.89 -32.72
CA LYS A 3 -30.20 -43.64 -31.98
C LYS A 3 -29.57 -42.27 -32.22
N GLU A 4 -29.92 -41.58 -33.30
CA GLU A 4 -29.28 -40.33 -33.68
C GLU A 4 -29.92 -39.07 -33.05
N SER A 5 -31.21 -39.16 -32.70
CA SER A 5 -31.96 -38.09 -32.02
C SER A 5 -31.52 -37.90 -30.55
N SER A 6 -31.26 -38.99 -29.83
CA SER A 6 -30.94 -38.93 -28.40
C SER A 6 -29.54 -38.40 -28.08
N VAL A 7 -28.58 -38.54 -29.01
CA VAL A 7 -27.20 -38.05 -28.84
C VAL A 7 -27.11 -36.53 -29.03
N LYS A 8 -27.86 -35.96 -29.98
CA LYS A 8 -27.93 -34.51 -30.19
C LYS A 8 -28.66 -33.78 -29.05
N LEU A 9 -29.70 -34.40 -28.48
CA LEU A 9 -30.42 -33.85 -27.33
C LEU A 9 -29.55 -33.84 -26.06
N LYS A 10 -28.81 -34.94 -25.80
CA LYS A 10 -27.87 -35.02 -24.66
C LYS A 10 -26.70 -34.03 -24.76
N ARG A 11 -26.16 -33.79 -25.97
CA ARG A 11 -25.09 -32.79 -26.17
C ARG A 11 -25.55 -31.35 -25.93
N LYS A 12 -26.77 -30.97 -26.34
CA LYS A 12 -27.31 -29.62 -26.09
C LYS A 12 -27.60 -29.37 -24.60
N ILE A 13 -28.09 -30.38 -23.87
CA ILE A 13 -28.37 -30.27 -22.44
C ILE A 13 -27.07 -30.11 -21.63
N ILE A 14 -26.01 -30.85 -21.97
CA ILE A 14 -24.72 -30.77 -21.28
C ILE A 14 -24.02 -29.42 -21.53
N LEU A 15 -24.10 -28.87 -22.74
CA LEU A 15 -23.50 -27.57 -23.07
C LEU A 15 -24.20 -26.40 -22.35
N ASN A 16 -25.53 -26.45 -22.23
CA ASN A 16 -26.30 -25.44 -21.50
C ASN A 16 -26.08 -25.53 -19.98
N LEU A 17 -25.90 -26.74 -19.44
CA LEU A 17 -25.57 -26.93 -18.03
C LEU A 17 -24.20 -26.33 -17.69
N PHE A 18 -23.22 -26.47 -18.60
CA PHE A 18 -21.88 -25.91 -18.44
C PHE A 18 -21.90 -24.37 -18.42
N ILE A 19 -22.67 -23.73 -19.32
CA ILE A 19 -22.80 -22.27 -19.37
C ILE A 19 -23.46 -21.74 -18.10
N VAL A 20 -24.54 -22.39 -17.64
CA VAL A 20 -25.23 -22.01 -16.38
C VAL A 20 -24.31 -22.21 -15.16
N LEU A 21 -23.52 -23.29 -15.11
CA LEU A 21 -22.52 -23.51 -14.06
C LEU A 21 -21.40 -22.46 -14.09
N SER A 22 -20.90 -22.07 -15.27
CA SER A 22 -19.90 -21.00 -15.38
C SER A 22 -20.46 -19.63 -15.04
N VAL A 23 -21.74 -19.35 -15.32
CA VAL A 23 -22.41 -18.11 -14.89
C VAL A 23 -22.68 -18.12 -13.38
N ILE A 24 -23.01 -19.27 -12.78
CA ILE A 24 -23.14 -19.40 -11.32
C ILE A 24 -21.77 -19.28 -10.63
N PHE A 25 -20.70 -19.85 -11.19
CA PHE A 25 -19.33 -19.64 -10.70
C PHE A 25 -18.86 -18.19 -10.88
N ALA A 26 -19.23 -17.53 -11.98
CA ALA A 26 -18.97 -16.10 -12.20
C ALA A 26 -19.82 -15.21 -11.28
N LEU A 27 -21.04 -15.60 -10.93
CA LEU A 27 -21.90 -14.91 -9.97
C LEU A 27 -21.48 -15.17 -8.52
N GLN A 28 -20.93 -16.34 -8.18
CA GLN A 28 -20.27 -16.57 -6.89
C GLN A 28 -18.94 -15.82 -6.77
N ALA A 29 -18.27 -15.51 -7.90
CA ALA A 29 -17.16 -14.58 -7.95
C ALA A 29 -17.62 -13.09 -7.88
N CYS A 30 -18.90 -12.82 -8.15
CA CYS A 30 -19.51 -11.49 -8.15
C CYS A 30 -20.64 -11.38 -7.11
N SER A 31 -20.31 -11.44 -5.82
CA SER A 31 -20.95 -10.69 -4.70
C SER A 31 -20.86 -11.45 -3.36
N PHE A 32 -19.65 -11.64 -2.85
CA PHE A 32 -19.53 -11.85 -1.41
C PHE A 32 -19.79 -10.51 -0.71
N SER A 33 -20.75 -10.46 0.21
CA SER A 33 -20.96 -9.30 1.08
C SER A 33 -19.65 -8.95 1.79
N ASN A 34 -19.43 -7.67 2.08
CA ASN A 34 -18.17 -7.22 2.68
C ASN A 34 -17.87 -7.96 4.00
N GLU A 35 -18.91 -8.24 4.80
CA GLU A 35 -18.81 -9.07 6.00
C GLU A 35 -18.22 -10.48 5.74
N ALA A 36 -18.61 -11.12 4.63
CA ALA A 36 -18.10 -12.43 4.28
C ALA A 36 -16.61 -12.37 3.89
N LYS A 37 -16.18 -11.27 3.25
CA LYS A 37 -14.77 -11.02 2.93
C LYS A 37 -13.96 -10.81 4.21
N VAL A 38 -14.46 -10.01 5.14
CA VAL A 38 -13.87 -9.79 6.47
C VAL A 38 -13.71 -11.12 7.22
N ARG A 39 -14.77 -11.93 7.32
CA ARG A 39 -14.70 -13.26 7.97
C ARG A 39 -13.69 -14.19 7.31
N MET A 40 -13.62 -14.16 5.98
CA MET A 40 -12.66 -14.98 5.23
C MET A 40 -11.22 -14.57 5.50
N ALA A 41 -10.94 -13.26 5.57
CA ALA A 41 -9.62 -12.73 5.90
C ALA A 41 -9.21 -13.08 7.34
N ILE A 42 -10.10 -12.87 8.32
CA ILE A 42 -9.89 -13.26 9.72
C ILE A 42 -9.51 -14.74 9.82
N LYS A 43 -10.30 -15.61 9.19
CA LYS A 43 -10.03 -17.05 9.20
C LYS A 43 -8.64 -17.37 8.64
N LYS A 44 -8.29 -16.80 7.48
CA LYS A 44 -7.01 -17.07 6.83
C LYS A 44 -5.81 -16.59 7.63
N VAL A 45 -5.92 -15.46 8.32
CA VAL A 45 -4.85 -14.96 9.21
C VAL A 45 -4.73 -15.83 10.44
N ASN A 46 -5.84 -16.16 11.11
CA ASN A 46 -5.82 -17.03 12.28
C ASN A 46 -5.28 -18.43 11.95
N ASP A 47 -5.59 -18.96 10.75
CA ASP A 47 -5.11 -20.25 10.30
C ASP A 47 -3.56 -20.33 10.18
N LEU A 48 -2.86 -19.18 10.17
CA LEU A 48 -1.39 -19.10 10.16
C LEU A 48 -0.77 -19.44 11.54
N PHE A 49 -1.52 -19.24 12.62
CA PHE A 49 -1.02 -19.28 13.99
C PHE A 49 -1.47 -20.53 14.73
N VAL A 50 -0.63 -21.05 15.62
CA VAL A 50 -1.05 -22.11 16.55
C VAL A 50 -2.22 -21.57 17.36
N ASP A 51 -3.27 -22.38 17.52
CA ASP A 51 -4.39 -22.04 18.40
C ASP A 51 -3.82 -21.85 19.81
N SER A 52 -3.66 -20.60 20.24
CA SER A 52 -3.09 -20.29 21.56
C SER A 52 -4.13 -20.59 22.63
N ASP A 53 -3.72 -21.32 23.67
CA ASP A 53 -4.52 -21.45 24.89
C ASP A 53 -4.74 -20.06 25.51
N LYS A 54 -5.91 -19.86 26.13
CA LYS A 54 -6.42 -18.54 26.58
C LYS A 54 -5.49 -17.74 27.53
N GLU A 55 -4.41 -18.35 28.02
CA GLU A 55 -3.45 -17.73 28.94
C GLU A 55 -2.39 -16.87 28.24
N ASP A 56 -2.04 -17.15 26.97
CA ASP A 56 -0.98 -16.40 26.24
C ASP A 56 -1.43 -14.99 25.80
N ILE A 57 -2.75 -14.73 25.77
CA ILE A 57 -3.34 -13.48 25.31
C ILE A 57 -3.13 -12.34 26.34
N GLN A 58 -2.91 -12.66 27.62
CA GLN A 58 -2.76 -11.65 28.68
C GLN A 58 -1.39 -10.95 28.71
N GLU A 59 -0.37 -11.51 28.05
CA GLU A 59 1.00 -10.95 28.03
C GLU A 59 1.35 -10.20 26.74
N GLY A 60 0.40 -10.00 25.81
CA GLY A 60 0.69 -9.34 24.53
C GLY A 60 1.63 -10.13 23.61
N LYS A 61 1.83 -11.44 23.88
CA LYS A 61 2.57 -12.35 23.01
C LYS A 61 1.70 -12.70 21.80
N SER A 62 2.05 -12.14 20.63
CA SER A 62 1.45 -12.57 19.36
C SER A 62 1.79 -14.05 19.13
N GLY A 63 0.80 -14.87 18.76
CA GLY A 63 0.94 -16.32 18.66
C GLY A 63 2.09 -16.78 17.74
N ASN A 64 2.62 -17.98 17.97
CA ASN A 64 3.61 -18.59 17.09
C ASN A 64 2.93 -19.12 15.81
N ILE A 65 3.58 -19.03 14.65
CA ILE A 65 3.07 -19.65 13.42
C ILE A 65 3.05 -21.18 13.52
N LYS A 66 2.09 -21.83 12.87
CA LYS A 66 2.07 -23.29 12.76
C LYS A 66 3.33 -23.77 12.01
N ALA A 67 3.85 -24.93 12.37
CA ALA A 67 4.96 -25.56 11.62
C ALA A 67 4.62 -25.78 10.14
N SER A 68 3.33 -25.96 9.82
CA SER A 68 2.84 -26.11 8.44
C SER A 68 2.72 -24.79 7.67
N THR A 69 2.68 -23.64 8.36
CA THR A 69 2.48 -22.32 7.73
C THR A 69 3.62 -22.03 6.77
N ASN A 70 3.33 -21.79 5.50
CA ASN A 70 4.32 -21.44 4.48
C ASN A 70 3.98 -20.10 3.80
N GLN A 71 4.89 -19.61 2.98
CA GLN A 71 4.77 -18.33 2.28
C GLN A 71 3.48 -18.22 1.46
N LYS A 72 3.08 -19.29 0.77
CA LYS A 72 1.83 -19.33 -0.02
C LYS A 72 0.57 -19.18 0.84
N GLN A 73 0.60 -19.62 2.10
CA GLN A 73 -0.53 -19.43 3.01
C GLN A 73 -0.61 -17.98 3.52
N ILE A 74 0.54 -17.36 3.77
CA ILE A 74 0.66 -15.94 4.14
C ILE A 74 0.15 -15.06 2.99
N GLU A 75 0.59 -15.30 1.76
CA GLU A 75 0.11 -14.59 0.56
C GLU A 75 -1.40 -14.72 0.39
N LYS A 76 -1.93 -15.93 0.54
CA LYS A 76 -3.38 -16.18 0.48
C LYS A 76 -4.19 -15.49 1.59
N ALA A 77 -3.58 -15.15 2.71
CA ALA A 77 -4.20 -14.38 3.78
C ALA A 77 -4.19 -12.89 3.42
N MET A 78 -3.07 -12.38 2.90
CA MET A 78 -2.93 -11.02 2.40
C MET A 78 -3.90 -10.71 1.25
N GLU A 79 -4.00 -11.56 0.24
CA GLU A 79 -4.98 -11.43 -0.87
C GLU A 79 -6.43 -11.39 -0.38
N ALA A 80 -6.73 -11.99 0.77
CA ALA A 80 -8.08 -11.97 1.34
C ALA A 80 -8.36 -10.66 2.08
N ILE A 81 -7.34 -10.06 2.71
CA ILE A 81 -7.43 -8.75 3.35
C ILE A 81 -7.66 -7.67 2.29
N GLU A 82 -6.93 -7.69 1.18
CA GLU A 82 -7.06 -6.71 0.07
C GLU A 82 -8.46 -6.65 -0.55
N LYS A 83 -9.24 -7.72 -0.41
CA LYS A 83 -10.61 -7.78 -0.95
C LYS A 83 -11.64 -7.10 -0.05
N ILE A 84 -11.29 -6.78 1.20
CA ILE A 84 -12.17 -6.10 2.15
C ILE A 84 -12.40 -4.68 1.65
N ASP A 85 -13.67 -4.30 1.53
CA ASP A 85 -14.04 -2.93 1.18
C ASP A 85 -13.95 -2.05 2.44
N THR A 86 -13.01 -1.11 2.40
CA THR A 86 -12.82 -0.11 3.44
C THR A 86 -13.51 1.21 3.12
N SER A 87 -14.28 1.29 2.03
CA SER A 87 -15.07 2.45 1.65
C SER A 87 -16.57 2.17 1.85
N GLY A 88 -17.28 2.96 2.67
CA GLY A 88 -18.71 2.80 2.91
C GLY A 88 -19.15 2.99 4.38
N GLU A 89 -20.39 2.62 4.71
CA GLU A 89 -21.03 2.87 6.02
C GLU A 89 -20.24 2.33 7.24
N ASN A 90 -19.43 1.27 7.05
CA ASN A 90 -18.61 0.64 8.11
C ASN A 90 -17.10 0.91 7.95
N GLN A 91 -16.72 2.02 7.30
CA GLN A 91 -15.33 2.36 6.98
C GLN A 91 -14.38 2.26 8.20
N THR A 92 -14.72 2.90 9.32
CA THR A 92 -13.86 2.94 10.51
C THR A 92 -13.62 1.56 11.12
N GLU A 93 -14.66 0.71 11.16
CA GLU A 93 -14.57 -0.64 11.72
C GLU A 93 -13.77 -1.56 10.80
N ASN A 94 -14.03 -1.51 9.50
CA ASN A 94 -13.30 -2.32 8.52
C ASN A 94 -11.82 -1.91 8.42
N GLN A 95 -11.50 -0.62 8.54
CA GLN A 95 -10.12 -0.14 8.59
C GLN A 95 -9.37 -0.70 9.80
N ALA A 96 -9.98 -0.66 10.99
CA ALA A 96 -9.38 -1.22 12.20
C ALA A 96 -9.16 -2.74 12.10
N ILE A 97 -10.12 -3.46 11.51
CA ILE A 97 -10.00 -4.91 11.28
C ILE A 97 -8.89 -5.22 10.27
N VAL A 98 -8.85 -4.50 9.14
CA VAL A 98 -7.79 -4.66 8.12
C VAL A 98 -6.42 -4.42 8.74
N PHE A 99 -6.25 -3.37 9.54
CA PHE A 99 -5.00 -3.08 10.24
C PHE A 99 -4.56 -4.23 11.17
N GLY A 100 -5.47 -4.75 12.01
CA GLY A 100 -5.17 -5.87 12.90
C GLY A 100 -4.78 -7.15 12.15
N LEU A 101 -5.45 -7.44 11.03
CA LEU A 101 -5.14 -8.60 10.19
C LEU A 101 -3.80 -8.46 9.47
N GLN A 102 -3.46 -7.26 9.00
CA GLN A 102 -2.17 -6.96 8.38
C GLN A 102 -1.02 -7.14 9.39
N LEU A 103 -1.21 -6.69 10.63
CA LEU A 103 -0.21 -6.91 11.70
C LEU A 103 0.00 -8.41 11.97
N GLY A 104 -1.08 -9.20 11.92
CA GLY A 104 -0.99 -10.67 11.99
C GLY A 104 -0.17 -11.26 10.84
N VAL A 105 -0.42 -10.86 9.60
CA VAL A 105 0.35 -11.35 8.43
C VAL A 105 1.84 -10.99 8.55
N LEU A 106 2.17 -9.77 8.98
CA LEU A 106 3.56 -9.33 9.18
C LEU A 106 4.28 -10.19 10.22
N ASN A 107 3.63 -10.44 11.36
CA ASN A 107 4.20 -11.33 12.38
C ASN A 107 4.44 -12.74 11.84
N ALA A 108 3.52 -13.26 11.02
CA ALA A 108 3.70 -14.57 10.40
C ALA A 108 4.88 -14.61 9.42
N GLN A 109 5.10 -13.54 8.64
CA GLN A 109 6.25 -13.42 7.72
C GLN A 109 7.58 -13.41 8.47
N LEU A 110 7.68 -12.61 9.54
CA LEU A 110 8.90 -12.53 10.35
C LEU A 110 9.26 -13.89 10.98
N GLN A 111 8.26 -14.59 11.51
CA GLN A 111 8.49 -15.92 12.09
C GLN A 111 8.83 -16.98 11.03
N LEU A 112 8.25 -16.88 9.83
CA LEU A 112 8.55 -17.79 8.73
C LEU A 112 10.00 -17.61 8.25
N ALA A 113 10.43 -16.37 8.02
CA ALA A 113 11.79 -16.04 7.62
C ALA A 113 12.82 -16.56 8.64
N LYS A 114 12.53 -16.37 9.93
CA LYS A 114 13.36 -16.90 11.02
C LYS A 114 13.44 -18.43 11.01
N ARG A 115 12.37 -19.13 10.63
CA ARG A 115 12.32 -20.60 10.59
C ARG A 115 13.02 -21.18 9.37
N GLU A 116 12.93 -20.52 8.21
CA GLU A 116 13.46 -21.04 6.94
C GLU A 116 14.95 -20.74 6.73
N GLY A 117 15.57 -19.95 7.60
CA GLY A 117 17.03 -19.74 7.61
C GLY A 117 17.55 -18.96 6.40
N THR A 118 16.69 -18.22 5.71
CA THR A 118 17.03 -17.39 4.54
C THR A 118 17.70 -16.08 5.00
N GLN A 119 18.91 -16.18 5.54
CA GLN A 119 19.81 -15.05 5.82
C GLN A 119 20.80 -14.95 4.65
N GLN A 120 20.76 -13.85 3.89
CA GLN A 120 21.81 -13.57 2.88
C GLN A 120 22.94 -12.80 3.58
N ASP A 121 24.01 -13.52 3.93
CA ASP A 121 25.25 -12.95 4.47
C ASP A 121 25.94 -12.02 3.45
N SER A 122 26.26 -10.80 3.89
CA SER A 122 27.47 -10.09 3.46
C SER A 122 28.27 -9.75 4.72
N SER A 123 29.17 -10.66 5.07
CA SER A 123 30.02 -10.64 6.26
C SER A 123 31.09 -9.54 6.25
N ASN A 124 31.30 -8.89 7.40
CA ASN A 124 32.60 -9.01 8.08
C ASN A 124 32.52 -8.70 9.58
N ASN A 125 32.36 -9.78 10.36
CA ASN A 125 32.88 -10.05 11.70
C ASN A 125 33.16 -8.86 12.64
N ASN A 126 32.17 -8.50 13.45
CA ASN A 126 32.16 -8.80 14.89
C ASN A 126 30.94 -8.12 15.54
N LYS A 127 30.05 -8.91 16.14
CA LYS A 127 28.88 -8.47 16.92
C LYS A 127 28.01 -7.44 16.18
N GLY A 128 27.31 -7.90 15.15
CA GLY A 128 26.41 -7.07 14.34
C GLY A 128 24.95 -7.35 14.68
N ASP A 129 24.26 -6.29 15.05
CA ASP A 129 22.85 -6.21 15.42
C ASP A 129 21.89 -6.58 14.27
N GLU A 130 20.71 -7.05 14.65
CA GLU A 130 19.55 -7.32 13.81
C GLU A 130 19.26 -6.12 12.87
N GLU A 131 19.31 -6.30 11.54
CA GLU A 131 18.73 -5.31 10.61
C GLU A 131 17.21 -5.42 10.64
N GLN A 132 16.64 -4.82 11.69
CA GLN A 132 15.27 -4.30 11.70
C GLN A 132 15.09 -3.40 10.47
N ILE A 133 13.91 -3.47 9.83
CA ILE A 133 13.43 -2.35 9.01
C ILE A 133 13.62 -1.10 9.89
N LYS A 134 14.56 -0.23 9.54
CA LYS A 134 14.81 0.97 10.35
C LYS A 134 13.49 1.72 10.41
N ALA A 135 12.90 1.78 11.61
CA ALA A 135 11.70 2.54 11.82
C ALA A 135 12.01 4.00 11.46
N PHE A 136 11.30 4.54 10.47
CA PHE A 136 11.39 5.95 10.13
C PHE A 136 10.47 6.74 11.07
N TYR A 137 11.04 7.75 11.73
CA TYR A 137 10.31 8.67 12.56
C TYR A 137 10.37 10.06 11.90
N PRO A 138 9.24 10.61 11.41
CA PRO A 138 9.22 11.95 10.84
C PRO A 138 9.54 13.00 11.90
N ASP A 139 10.18 14.08 11.48
CA ASP A 139 10.39 15.25 12.34
C ASP A 139 9.07 16.00 12.55
N GLU A 140 8.97 16.79 13.63
CA GLU A 140 7.75 17.53 13.96
C GLU A 140 7.29 18.50 12.87
N LYS A 141 8.22 18.97 12.03
CA LYS A 141 7.97 19.92 10.93
C LYS A 141 7.61 19.26 9.60
N ASP A 142 7.77 17.93 9.49
CA ASP A 142 7.54 17.21 8.25
C ASP A 142 6.06 17.20 7.89
N VAL A 143 5.74 17.29 6.61
CA VAL A 143 4.37 17.11 6.13
C VAL A 143 4.11 15.62 6.04
N VAL A 144 3.29 15.09 6.96
CA VAL A 144 3.10 13.64 7.09
C VAL A 144 1.71 13.25 6.62
N LEU A 145 1.63 12.41 5.60
CA LEU A 145 0.41 11.68 5.24
C LEU A 145 0.45 10.31 5.92
N LYS A 146 -0.49 10.07 6.83
CA LYS A 146 -0.64 8.77 7.50
C LYS A 146 -2.10 8.43 7.70
N ASP A 147 -2.49 7.24 7.27
CA ASP A 147 -3.87 6.72 7.41
C ASP A 147 -4.92 7.69 6.83
N GLY A 148 -4.59 8.35 5.71
CA GLY A 148 -5.45 9.34 5.05
C GLY A 148 -5.47 10.74 5.69
N ASN A 149 -4.81 10.93 6.84
CA ASN A 149 -4.73 12.20 7.55
C ASN A 149 -3.43 12.93 7.17
N LEU A 150 -3.55 14.20 6.80
CA LEU A 150 -2.41 15.04 6.42
C LEU A 150 -2.04 16.01 7.55
N LYS A 151 -0.90 15.76 8.21
CA LYS A 151 -0.33 16.65 9.22
C LYS A 151 0.55 17.74 8.61
N ASN A 152 0.64 18.88 9.29
CA ASN A 152 1.41 20.06 8.87
C ASN A 152 1.00 20.61 7.50
N LYS A 153 -0.30 20.54 7.20
CA LYS A 153 -0.92 21.10 5.99
C LYS A 153 -0.59 22.59 5.77
N ASP A 154 -0.54 23.39 6.83
CA ASP A 154 -0.18 24.81 6.72
C ASP A 154 1.24 25.01 6.17
N THR A 155 2.18 24.11 6.50
CA THR A 155 3.55 24.16 5.96
C THR A 155 3.56 23.87 4.47
N LEU A 156 2.80 22.84 4.05
CA LEU A 156 2.61 22.52 2.63
C LEU A 156 2.00 23.68 1.86
N GLU A 157 0.91 24.25 2.37
CA GLU A 157 0.18 25.34 1.70
C GLU A 157 0.99 26.64 1.67
N LYS A 158 1.83 26.90 2.68
CA LYS A 158 2.78 28.02 2.64
C LYS A 158 3.85 27.81 1.57
N PHE A 159 4.46 26.62 1.53
CA PHE A 159 5.44 26.27 0.51
C PHE A 159 4.84 26.41 -0.90
N MET A 160 3.65 25.85 -1.13
CA MET A 160 2.92 25.91 -2.41
C MET A 160 2.74 27.35 -2.93
N LYS A 161 2.54 28.33 -2.03
CA LYS A 161 2.32 29.74 -2.40
C LYS A 161 3.59 30.46 -2.81
N VAL A 162 4.75 30.02 -2.33
CA VAL A 162 6.02 30.76 -2.49
C VAL A 162 7.01 30.07 -3.41
N ALA A 163 6.89 28.75 -3.57
CA ALA A 163 7.87 27.94 -4.29
C ALA A 163 7.57 27.83 -5.80
N GLY A 164 8.64 27.62 -6.58
CA GLY A 164 8.57 27.45 -8.02
C GLY A 164 8.02 28.68 -8.73
N GLU A 165 7.23 28.47 -9.77
CA GLU A 165 6.66 29.55 -10.59
C GLU A 165 5.57 30.36 -9.87
N ASN A 166 5.03 29.86 -8.76
CA ASN A 166 3.99 30.57 -7.99
C ASN A 166 4.52 31.77 -7.19
N GLY A 167 5.82 31.82 -6.90
CA GLY A 167 6.38 32.85 -6.04
C GLY A 167 7.83 33.20 -6.37
N GLU A 168 8.43 34.01 -5.51
CA GLU A 168 9.82 34.49 -5.69
C GLU A 168 10.81 33.80 -4.73
N ASP A 169 10.34 32.84 -3.94
CA ASP A 169 11.20 32.10 -3.02
C ASP A 169 12.05 31.08 -3.80
N ASN A 170 13.34 31.02 -3.47
CA ASN A 170 14.31 30.18 -4.16
C ASN A 170 15.09 29.27 -3.19
N GLU A 171 14.66 29.19 -1.93
CA GLU A 171 15.42 28.58 -0.84
C GLU A 171 14.58 27.70 0.09
N SER A 172 13.25 27.88 0.11
CA SER A 172 12.35 27.10 0.96
C SER A 172 12.48 25.61 0.65
N GLU A 173 12.46 24.82 1.71
CA GLU A 173 12.53 23.37 1.66
C GLU A 173 11.53 22.76 2.65
N ILE A 174 10.80 21.76 2.20
CA ILE A 174 9.93 20.95 3.03
C ILE A 174 10.17 19.47 2.76
N ARG A 175 9.93 18.66 3.78
CA ARG A 175 9.94 17.20 3.67
C ARG A 175 8.52 16.69 3.73
N ILE A 176 8.18 15.81 2.79
CA ILE A 176 6.92 15.09 2.72
C ILE A 176 7.19 13.64 3.07
N VAL A 177 6.35 13.08 3.94
CA VAL A 177 6.47 11.71 4.42
C VAL A 177 5.13 11.04 4.16
N LYS A 178 5.07 10.12 3.20
CA LYS A 178 3.89 9.30 2.94
C LYS A 178 4.07 7.94 3.59
N ASN A 179 3.25 7.65 4.58
CA ASN A 179 3.20 6.33 5.18
C ASN A 179 2.30 5.42 4.33
N GLU A 180 2.93 4.46 3.66
CA GLU A 180 2.29 3.48 2.77
C GLU A 180 1.95 2.17 3.54
N GLY A 181 1.83 2.26 4.86
CA GLY A 181 1.55 1.14 5.74
C GLY A 181 2.66 0.09 5.71
N ILE A 182 2.33 -1.12 5.28
CA ILE A 182 3.26 -2.26 5.24
C ILE A 182 4.39 -2.08 4.23
N LYS A 183 4.19 -1.23 3.20
CA LYS A 183 5.21 -0.93 2.21
C LYS A 183 6.25 0.05 2.76
N GLY A 184 6.06 0.56 3.97
CA GLY A 184 6.97 1.48 4.62
C GLY A 184 6.65 2.93 4.30
N VAL A 185 7.69 3.73 4.07
CA VAL A 185 7.58 5.19 3.98
C VAL A 185 8.24 5.70 2.71
N LEU A 186 7.47 6.43 1.91
CA LEU A 186 7.98 7.23 0.80
C LEU A 186 8.29 8.64 1.31
N ILE A 187 9.52 9.10 1.09
CA ILE A 187 9.94 10.44 1.50
C ILE A 187 10.17 11.28 0.25
N TYR A 188 9.76 12.54 0.29
CA TYR A 188 10.05 13.51 -0.77
C TYR A 188 10.56 14.81 -0.15
N ASP A 189 11.80 15.18 -0.47
CA ASP A 189 12.32 16.50 -0.14
C ASP A 189 12.01 17.45 -1.30
N LEU A 190 11.21 18.49 -1.04
CA LEU A 190 10.79 19.51 -2.01
C LEU A 190 11.56 20.78 -1.74
N ARG A 191 12.18 21.36 -2.78
CA ARG A 191 12.99 22.58 -2.68
C ARG A 191 12.61 23.57 -3.76
N SER A 192 12.37 24.82 -3.38
CA SER A 192 12.26 25.88 -4.38
C SER A 192 13.64 26.20 -4.95
N ARG A 193 13.69 26.48 -6.25
CA ARG A 193 14.91 26.77 -7.00
C ARG A 193 14.70 27.89 -7.99
N TYR A 194 15.79 28.57 -8.30
CA TYR A 194 15.86 29.60 -9.33
C TYR A 194 17.21 29.57 -10.05
N ASP A 195 17.17 29.63 -11.36
CA ASP A 195 18.33 29.88 -12.20
C ASP A 195 18.25 31.29 -12.79
N LYS A 196 19.14 32.17 -12.33
CA LYS A 196 19.27 33.55 -12.81
C LYS A 196 19.63 33.68 -14.29
N ASN A 197 20.26 32.66 -14.88
CA ASN A 197 20.72 32.71 -16.28
C ASN A 197 19.57 32.38 -17.23
N ALA A 198 18.70 31.45 -16.83
CA ALA A 198 17.50 31.07 -17.57
C ALA A 198 16.29 31.93 -17.18
N ASP A 199 16.38 32.66 -16.05
CA ASP A 199 15.27 33.34 -15.38
C ASP A 199 14.08 32.40 -15.11
N GLN A 200 14.39 31.19 -14.64
CA GLN A 200 13.41 30.12 -14.42
C GLN A 200 13.38 29.68 -12.96
N ARG A 201 12.18 29.46 -12.45
CA ARG A 201 11.91 28.92 -11.11
C ARG A 201 11.26 27.55 -11.24
N TRP A 202 11.56 26.66 -10.30
CA TRP A 202 10.95 25.34 -10.24
C TRP A 202 10.99 24.79 -8.82
N ILE A 203 10.17 23.76 -8.59
CA ILE A 203 10.22 22.89 -7.43
C ILE A 203 11.05 21.67 -7.80
N GLU A 204 12.17 21.51 -7.12
CA GLU A 204 12.99 20.31 -7.19
C GLU A 204 12.45 19.28 -6.20
N VAL A 205 12.17 18.07 -6.67
CA VAL A 205 11.60 16.97 -5.87
C VAL A 205 12.60 15.83 -5.82
N TYR A 206 13.02 15.45 -4.62
CA TYR A 206 13.92 14.32 -4.39
C TYR A 206 13.18 13.18 -3.69
N PRO A 207 12.79 12.11 -4.41
CA PRO A 207 12.27 10.90 -3.79
C PRO A 207 13.37 10.14 -3.03
N ASP A 208 13.08 9.71 -1.81
CA ASP A 208 13.88 8.77 -1.04
C ASP A 208 13.02 7.53 -0.71
N LEU A 209 13.49 6.40 -1.22
CA LEU A 209 12.85 5.08 -1.12
C LEU A 209 13.56 4.18 -0.10
N SER A 210 14.53 4.68 0.66
CA SER A 210 15.34 3.88 1.60
C SER A 210 14.50 3.19 2.69
N TYR A 211 13.30 3.70 2.95
CA TYR A 211 12.35 3.18 3.93
C TYR A 211 11.11 2.56 3.27
N TYR A 212 11.12 2.39 1.94
CA TYR A 212 10.01 1.87 1.16
C TYR A 212 10.38 0.54 0.49
N SER A 213 9.44 -0.39 0.52
CA SER A 213 9.54 -1.70 -0.12
C SER A 213 8.36 -1.90 -1.06
N ALA A 214 8.63 -1.78 -2.35
CA ALA A 214 7.66 -2.09 -3.40
C ALA A 214 7.34 -3.59 -3.40
N ALA A 215 6.09 -3.96 -3.65
CA ALA A 215 5.77 -5.36 -3.91
C ALA A 215 6.38 -5.83 -5.25
N GLU A 216 6.71 -7.12 -5.38
CA GLU A 216 7.36 -7.66 -6.60
C GLU A 216 6.56 -7.43 -7.89
N ASN A 217 5.24 -7.24 -7.78
CA ASN A 217 4.31 -7.00 -8.88
C ASN A 217 3.87 -5.53 -9.00
N GLU A 218 4.38 -4.64 -8.15
CA GLU A 218 4.06 -3.23 -8.20
C GLU A 218 4.85 -2.57 -9.32
N SER A 219 4.12 -2.05 -10.31
CA SER A 219 4.67 -1.10 -11.28
C SER A 219 5.17 0.11 -10.50
N GLN A 220 6.48 0.21 -10.32
CA GLN A 220 7.08 1.36 -9.66
C GLN A 220 6.78 2.62 -10.50
N ASP A 221 6.23 3.64 -9.84
CA ASP A 221 5.87 4.91 -10.47
C ASP A 221 7.13 5.61 -10.97
N VAL A 222 7.15 5.97 -12.26
CA VAL A 222 8.27 6.65 -12.91
C VAL A 222 8.64 7.95 -12.20
N PHE A 223 7.66 8.60 -11.56
CA PHE A 223 7.88 9.78 -10.74
C PHE A 223 8.90 9.54 -9.61
N ASN A 224 8.92 8.35 -9.03
CA ASN A 224 9.74 7.99 -7.87
C ASN A 224 11.15 7.47 -8.24
N HIS A 225 11.45 7.23 -9.52
CA HIS A 225 12.73 6.64 -9.94
C HIS A 225 13.89 7.62 -10.03
N ALA A 226 13.59 8.91 -10.12
CA ALA A 226 14.59 9.95 -10.28
C ALA A 226 14.11 11.27 -9.68
N PRO A 227 15.03 12.18 -9.34
CA PRO A 227 14.66 13.54 -8.99
C PRO A 227 13.84 14.21 -10.09
N GLN A 228 12.81 14.94 -9.70
CA GLN A 228 11.91 15.67 -10.61
C GLN A 228 12.15 17.17 -10.51
N GLN A 229 11.85 17.86 -11.60
CA GLN A 229 11.70 19.31 -11.64
C GLN A 229 10.26 19.58 -12.08
N CYS A 230 9.50 20.28 -11.25
CA CYS A 230 8.11 20.64 -11.49
C CYS A 230 7.99 22.17 -11.46
N GLY A 231 7.17 22.77 -12.32
CA GLY A 231 7.02 24.23 -12.38
C GLY A 231 6.44 24.80 -11.09
N PHE A 232 5.32 24.25 -10.64
CA PHE A 232 4.60 24.74 -9.46
C PHE A 232 3.71 23.68 -8.82
N MET A 233 3.22 24.00 -7.63
CA MET A 233 2.25 23.18 -6.91
C MET A 233 0.91 23.90 -6.86
N SER A 234 -0.19 23.16 -7.00
CA SER A 234 -1.55 23.71 -6.92
C SER A 234 -2.45 22.80 -6.10
N LYS A 235 -3.64 23.31 -5.81
CA LYS A 235 -4.69 22.58 -5.10
C LYS A 235 -5.88 22.43 -6.04
N ASP A 236 -6.26 21.20 -6.34
CA ASP A 236 -7.48 20.88 -7.06
C ASP A 236 -8.56 20.46 -6.06
N GLU A 237 -9.46 21.41 -5.75
CA GLU A 237 -10.58 21.16 -4.84
C GLU A 237 -11.68 20.28 -5.46
N THR A 238 -11.71 20.15 -6.78
CA THR A 238 -12.68 19.30 -7.48
C THR A 238 -12.29 17.83 -7.35
N GLU A 239 -11.02 17.52 -7.62
CA GLU A 239 -10.52 16.15 -7.52
C GLU A 239 -10.07 15.78 -6.11
N GLY A 240 -9.84 16.77 -5.23
CA GLY A 240 -9.48 16.54 -3.84
C GLY A 240 -7.98 16.29 -3.63
N TYR A 241 -7.11 16.82 -4.49
CA TYR A 241 -5.66 16.61 -4.41
C TYR A 241 -4.84 17.90 -4.48
N TYR A 242 -3.69 17.89 -3.81
CA TYR A 242 -2.58 18.75 -4.19
C TYR A 242 -1.85 18.12 -5.38
N ILE A 243 -1.53 18.96 -6.35
CA ILE A 243 -0.96 18.55 -7.64
C ILE A 243 0.38 19.23 -7.82
N LEU A 244 1.39 18.46 -8.24
CA LEU A 244 2.62 19.00 -8.81
C LEU A 244 2.43 19.09 -10.33
N ASN A 245 2.67 20.28 -10.88
CA ASN A 245 2.40 20.58 -12.28
C ASN A 245 3.71 20.74 -13.05
N GLU A 246 3.65 20.42 -14.33
CA GLU A 246 4.75 20.61 -15.29
C GLU A 246 6.04 19.93 -14.83
N CYS A 247 5.88 18.73 -14.28
CA CYS A 247 6.99 17.88 -13.91
C CYS A 247 7.65 17.27 -15.15
N ARG A 248 8.96 17.03 -15.08
CA ARG A 248 9.73 16.39 -16.15
C ARG A 248 9.06 15.12 -16.72
N THR A 249 8.42 14.32 -15.88
CA THR A 249 7.75 13.06 -16.28
C THR A 249 6.23 13.17 -16.40
N ASN A 250 5.61 14.25 -15.89
CA ASN A 250 4.16 14.36 -15.74
C ASN A 250 3.70 15.81 -15.93
N LEU A 251 2.69 16.05 -16.76
CA LEU A 251 2.08 17.37 -16.85
C LEU A 251 1.34 17.72 -15.54
N GLU A 252 0.65 16.75 -14.96
CA GLU A 252 -0.01 16.87 -13.65
C GLU A 252 0.26 15.58 -12.87
N TYR A 253 0.70 15.71 -11.62
CA TYR A 253 0.93 14.59 -10.72
C TYR A 253 0.13 14.79 -9.43
N ARG A 254 -0.88 13.93 -9.22
CA ARG A 254 -1.67 13.90 -7.99
C ARG A 254 -0.78 13.47 -6.84
N PHE A 255 -0.35 14.43 -6.02
CA PHE A 255 0.74 14.23 -5.09
C PHE A 255 0.26 13.83 -3.70
N LEU A 256 -0.69 14.58 -3.13
CA LEU A 256 -1.24 14.35 -1.79
C LEU A 256 -2.74 14.61 -1.80
N PRO A 257 -3.56 13.86 -1.05
CA PRO A 257 -4.97 14.21 -0.89
C PRO A 257 -5.12 15.49 -0.05
N ILE A 258 -6.20 16.24 -0.27
CA ILE A 258 -6.55 17.45 0.51
C ILE A 258 -7.17 17.08 1.87
N SER A 259 -7.58 15.81 2.04
CA SER A 259 -8.31 15.30 3.20
C SER A 259 -7.68 15.66 4.54
N ASN A 260 -8.55 15.93 5.51
CA ASN A 260 -8.21 16.23 6.91
C ASN A 260 -8.05 14.93 7.70
#